data_AF-A0A7C7HTA1-F1
#
_entry.id   AF-A0A7C7HTA1-F1
#
_cell.length_a   1.000
_cell.length_b   1.000
_cell.length_c   1.000
_cell.angle_alpha   90.00
_cell.angle_beta   90.00
_cell.angle_gamma   90.00
#
_symmetry.space_group_name_H-M   'P 1'
#
loop_
_entity.id
_entity.type
_entity.pdbx_description
1 polymer ?
#
loop_
_entity_poly.entity_id
_entity_poly.type
_entity_poly.pdbx_seq_one_letter_code
_entity_poly.pdbx_strand_id
1 'polypeptide(L)'
;MNAKEISLGGLKAGGVIATTNILILIVLKVAGYDEYPKDMISGEVMLFGQFTMMMVLTCFIAGTVGAFVWMWMHEKWGDGAWVHFGVLALILATLETLWTCGILTGTSAGSEEARIVVGVLHYTTALLGGFWLIPHFSPTGCTCGMCPICNADTED
;
A
#
# COMPACT_ATOMS: atom_id res chain seq x y z
N MET A 1 23.19 5.91 6.68
CA MET A 1 21.84 6.38 7.07
C MET A 1 21.28 5.50 8.19
N ASN A 2 20.45 6.02 9.10
CA ASN A 2 20.00 5.28 10.29
C ASN A 2 18.77 4.40 10.00
N ALA A 3 18.90 3.07 10.14
CA ALA A 3 17.80 2.12 9.91
C ALA A 3 16.55 2.40 10.76
N LYS A 4 16.71 2.98 11.95
CA LYS A 4 15.60 3.37 12.83
C LYS A 4 14.75 4.49 12.21
N GLU A 5 15.37 5.42 11.50
CA GLU A 5 14.66 6.55 10.87
C GLU A 5 13.91 6.08 9.63
N ILE A 6 14.53 5.19 8.84
CA ILE A 6 13.89 4.55 7.67
C ILE A 6 12.66 3.76 8.11
N SER A 7 12.79 2.92 9.14
CA SER A 7 11.68 2.09 9.62
C SER A 7 10.57 2.93 10.23
N LEU A 8 10.89 4.01 10.96
CA LEU A 8 9.89 4.92 11.50
C LEU A 8 9.14 5.68 10.38
N GLY A 9 9.83 6.13 9.34
CA GLY A 9 9.22 6.73 8.16
C GLY A 9 8.27 5.77 7.46
N GLY A 10 8.71 4.53 7.24
CA GLY A 10 7.89 3.47 6.65
C GLY A 10 6.67 3.10 7.51
N LEU A 11 6.81 3.08 8.84
CA LEU A 11 5.69 2.83 9.75
C LEU A 11 4.64 3.95 9.70
N LYS A 12 5.08 5.22 9.64
CA LYS A 12 4.17 6.37 9.47
C LYS A 12 3.42 6.28 8.14
N ALA A 13 4.13 6.02 7.04
CA ALA A 13 3.51 5.82 5.72
C ALA A 13 2.49 4.67 5.77
N GLY A 14 2.88 3.51 6.30
CA GLY A 14 2.00 2.35 6.46
C GLY A 14 0.76 2.64 7.30
N GLY A 15 0.87 3.43 8.36
CA GLY A 15 -0.28 3.84 9.19
C GLY A 15 -1.26 4.75 8.47
N VAL A 16 -0.76 5.71 7.67
CA VAL A 16 -1.63 6.57 6.85
C VAL A 16 -2.33 5.77 5.76
N ILE A 17 -1.62 4.85 5.10
CA ILE A 17 -2.21 3.92 4.12
C ILE A 17 -3.28 3.06 4.78
N ALA A 18 -2.98 2.47 5.94
CA ALA A 18 -3.93 1.63 6.68
C ALA A 18 -5.21 2.41 7.02
N THR A 19 -5.07 3.64 7.53
CA THR A 19 -6.20 4.52 7.85
C THR A 19 -7.05 4.81 6.60
N THR A 20 -6.40 5.10 5.48
CA THR A 20 -7.09 5.38 4.21
C THR A 20 -7.84 4.14 3.69
N ASN A 21 -7.19 2.98 3.75
CA ASN A 21 -7.80 1.72 3.34
C ASN A 21 -8.98 1.32 4.25
N ILE A 22 -8.94 1.62 5.56
CA ILE A 22 -10.10 1.43 6.46
C ILE A 22 -11.28 2.28 6.01
N LEU A 23 -11.05 3.55 5.67
CA LEU A 23 -12.12 4.43 5.19
C LEU A 23 -12.72 3.91 3.88
N ILE A 24 -11.89 3.47 2.94
CA ILE A 24 -12.34 2.85 1.70
C ILE A 24 -13.16 1.59 1.99
N LEU A 25 -12.70 0.74 2.91
CA LEU A 25 -13.43 -0.46 3.30
C LEU A 25 -14.82 -0.16 3.86
N ILE A 26 -14.93 0.86 4.72
CA ILE A 26 -16.22 1.31 5.24
C ILE A 26 -17.13 1.78 4.11
N VAL A 27 -16.59 2.57 3.17
CA VAL A 27 -17.35 3.05 2.00
C VAL A 27 -17.83 1.89 1.12
N LEU A 28 -16.95 0.93 0.81
CA LEU A 28 -17.29 -0.25 0.01
C LEU A 28 -18.36 -1.10 0.69
N LYS A 29 -18.26 -1.31 2.00
CA LYS A 29 -19.28 -2.00 2.81
C LYS A 29 -20.64 -1.28 2.75
N VAL A 30 -20.65 0.04 2.91
CA VAL A 30 -21.88 0.85 2.80
C VAL A 30 -22.46 0.81 1.38
N ALA A 31 -21.62 0.68 0.35
CA ALA A 31 -22.03 0.52 -1.04
C ALA A 31 -22.51 -0.91 -1.40
N GLY A 32 -22.43 -1.87 -0.48
CA GLY A 32 -22.93 -3.23 -0.65
C GLY A 32 -21.88 -4.31 -0.92
N TYR A 33 -20.58 -3.95 -0.97
CA TYR A 33 -19.49 -4.93 -1.06
C TYR A 33 -19.16 -5.46 0.34
N ASP A 34 -19.84 -6.54 0.78
CA ASP A 34 -19.70 -7.06 2.15
C ASP A 34 -19.08 -8.45 2.26
N GLU A 35 -18.58 -8.99 1.15
CA GLU A 35 -17.81 -10.23 1.14
C GLU A 35 -16.30 -9.95 1.18
N TYR A 36 -15.59 -10.70 2.03
CA TYR A 36 -14.13 -10.60 2.19
C TYR A 36 -13.45 -11.89 1.71
N PRO A 37 -12.12 -11.87 1.47
CA PRO A 37 -11.41 -13.08 1.10
C PRO A 37 -11.50 -14.15 2.20
N LYS A 38 -11.32 -15.39 1.80
CA LYS A 38 -11.12 -16.53 2.66
C LYS A 38 -9.75 -16.45 3.31
N ASP A 39 -9.70 -16.77 4.59
CA ASP A 39 -8.43 -17.01 5.25
C ASP A 39 -7.77 -18.25 4.63
N MET A 40 -6.50 -18.14 4.25
CA MET A 40 -5.77 -19.22 3.59
C MET A 40 -5.49 -20.40 4.52
N ILE A 41 -5.58 -20.21 5.85
CA ILE A 41 -5.37 -21.27 6.83
C ILE A 41 -6.66 -22.05 7.07
N SER A 42 -7.75 -21.35 7.43
CA SER A 42 -9.03 -21.98 7.74
C SER A 42 -9.88 -22.31 6.50
N GLY A 43 -9.67 -21.62 5.37
CA GLY A 43 -10.50 -21.71 4.18
C GLY A 43 -11.89 -21.06 4.32
N GLU A 44 -12.19 -20.47 5.47
CA GLU A 44 -13.44 -19.77 5.76
C GLU A 44 -13.38 -18.30 5.33
N VAL A 45 -14.53 -17.73 4.96
CA VAL A 45 -14.64 -16.29 4.64
C VAL A 45 -14.28 -15.48 5.88
N MET A 46 -13.33 -14.55 5.74
CA MET A 46 -12.94 -13.69 6.86
C MET A 46 -14.07 -12.77 7.29
N LEU A 47 -14.18 -12.56 8.60
CA LEU A 47 -15.02 -11.48 9.13
C LEU A 47 -14.34 -10.13 8.90
N PHE A 48 -15.14 -9.07 8.82
CA PHE A 48 -14.65 -7.70 8.62
C PHE A 48 -13.50 -7.32 9.57
N GLY A 49 -13.61 -7.67 10.86
CA GLY A 49 -12.56 -7.38 11.84
C GLY A 49 -11.25 -8.12 11.56
N GLN A 50 -11.31 -9.39 11.15
CA GLN A 50 -10.13 -10.19 10.81
C GLN A 50 -9.44 -9.63 9.56
N PHE A 51 -10.23 -9.38 8.51
CA PHE A 51 -9.71 -8.83 7.25
C PHE A 51 -9.07 -7.45 7.47
N THR A 52 -9.74 -6.58 8.23
CA THR A 52 -9.22 -5.24 8.57
C THR A 52 -7.88 -5.34 9.31
N MET A 53 -7.76 -6.23 10.31
CA MET A 53 -6.52 -6.41 11.06
C MET A 53 -5.37 -6.92 10.18
N MET A 54 -5.64 -7.90 9.29
CA MET A 54 -4.65 -8.38 8.34
C MET A 54 -4.20 -7.26 7.40
N MET A 55 -5.14 -6.49 6.85
CA MET A 55 -4.83 -5.37 5.97
C MET A 55 -3.97 -4.31 6.69
N VAL A 56 -4.29 -3.94 7.94
CA VAL A 56 -3.48 -2.99 8.73
C VAL A 56 -2.05 -3.50 8.88
N LEU A 57 -1.88 -4.77 9.25
CA LEU A 57 -0.56 -5.39 9.38
C LEU A 57 0.21 -5.37 8.05
N THR A 58 -0.45 -5.73 6.95
CA THR A 58 0.13 -5.70 5.62
C THR A 58 0.55 -4.28 5.22
N CYS A 59 -0.23 -3.25 5.53
CA CYS A 59 0.12 -1.86 5.26
C CYS A 59 1.37 -1.43 6.03
N PHE A 60 1.53 -1.84 7.30
CA PHE A 60 2.74 -1.57 8.07
C PHE A 60 3.98 -2.28 7.50
N ILE A 61 3.82 -3.55 7.09
CA ILE A 61 4.91 -4.31 6.46
C ILE A 61 5.30 -3.67 5.14
N ALA A 62 4.33 -3.41 4.25
CA ALA A 62 4.56 -2.78 2.96
C ALA A 62 5.18 -1.38 3.09
N GLY A 63 4.69 -0.56 4.02
CA GLY A 63 5.27 0.75 4.31
C GLY A 63 6.72 0.66 4.79
N THR A 64 7.02 -0.27 5.69
CA THR A 64 8.38 -0.46 6.24
C THR A 64 9.34 -1.01 5.21
N VAL A 65 8.99 -2.11 4.53
CA VAL A 65 9.81 -2.73 3.48
C VAL A 65 9.99 -1.74 2.32
N GLY A 66 8.91 -1.09 1.91
CA GLY A 66 8.93 -0.06 0.88
C GLY A 66 9.86 1.10 1.21
N ALA A 67 9.96 1.53 2.47
CA ALA A 67 10.91 2.57 2.88
C ALA A 67 12.37 2.15 2.70
N PHE A 68 12.72 0.90 2.99
CA PHE A 68 14.07 0.39 2.73
C PHE A 68 14.37 0.29 1.22
N VAL A 69 13.39 -0.18 0.43
CA VAL A 69 13.52 -0.25 -1.04
C VAL A 69 13.66 1.16 -1.63
N TRP A 70 12.81 2.09 -1.22
CA TRP A 70 12.88 3.50 -1.59
C TRP A 70 14.27 4.07 -1.32
N MET A 71 14.78 3.86 -0.11
CA MET A 71 16.09 4.37 0.27
C MET A 71 17.22 3.84 -0.58
N TRP A 72 17.21 2.53 -0.86
CA TRP A 72 18.18 1.93 -1.76
C TRP A 72 18.08 2.47 -3.19
N MET A 73 16.86 2.73 -3.68
CA MET A 73 16.65 3.32 -5.01
C MET A 73 17.09 4.77 -5.07
N HIS A 74 16.77 5.56 -4.04
CA HIS A 74 17.14 6.97 -3.92
C HIS A 74 18.66 7.15 -3.82
N GLU A 75 19.36 6.31 -3.05
CA GLU A 75 20.83 6.33 -2.99
C GLU A 75 21.49 6.08 -4.36
N LYS A 76 20.85 5.29 -5.23
CA LYS A 76 21.38 4.93 -6.56
C LYS A 76 21.01 5.89 -7.67
N TRP A 77 19.77 6.36 -7.68
CA TRP A 77 19.18 7.11 -8.79
C TRP A 77 18.79 8.53 -8.41
N GLY A 78 19.08 8.93 -7.17
CA GLY A 78 18.71 10.23 -6.61
C GLY A 78 17.21 10.44 -6.64
N ASP A 79 16.81 11.69 -6.77
CA ASP A 79 15.42 12.10 -6.73
C ASP A 79 14.59 11.46 -7.86
N GLY A 80 15.18 11.17 -9.03
CA GLY A 80 14.49 10.52 -10.16
C GLY A 80 13.97 9.10 -9.87
N ALA A 81 14.38 8.49 -8.75
CA ALA A 81 13.93 7.17 -8.32
C ALA A 81 12.41 7.06 -8.10
N TRP A 82 11.71 8.15 -7.79
CA TRP A 82 10.31 8.11 -7.35
C TRP A 82 9.36 7.53 -8.40
N VAL A 83 9.57 7.87 -9.68
CA VAL A 83 8.77 7.31 -10.78
C VAL A 83 8.96 5.80 -10.85
N HIS A 84 10.21 5.34 -10.77
CA HIS A 84 10.53 3.91 -10.80
C HIS A 84 10.00 3.18 -9.58
N PHE A 85 10.03 3.82 -8.40
CA PHE A 85 9.52 3.25 -7.17
C PHE A 85 8.00 3.10 -7.20
N GLY A 86 7.28 4.12 -7.63
CA GLY A 86 5.82 4.06 -7.80
C GLY A 86 5.40 3.05 -8.86
N VAL A 87 6.11 2.97 -9.99
CA VAL A 87 5.88 1.93 -11.01
C VAL A 87 6.12 0.53 -10.44
N LEU A 88 7.19 0.33 -9.68
CA LEU A 88 7.46 -0.93 -8.99
C LEU A 88 6.32 -1.29 -8.03
N ALA A 89 5.82 -0.33 -7.24
CA ALA A 89 4.69 -0.54 -6.34
C ALA A 89 3.42 -0.98 -7.09
N LEU A 90 3.12 -0.37 -8.25
CA LEU A 90 1.98 -0.77 -9.09
C LEU A 90 2.15 -2.18 -9.67
N ILE A 91 3.35 -2.54 -10.11
CA ILE A 91 3.65 -3.89 -10.60
C ILE A 91 3.43 -4.91 -9.48
N LEU A 92 3.94 -4.64 -8.28
CA LEU A 92 3.74 -5.53 -7.13
C LEU A 92 2.26 -5.65 -6.75
N ALA A 93 1.51 -4.55 -6.69
CA ALA A 93 0.07 -4.59 -6.44
C ALA A 93 -0.68 -5.40 -7.51
N THR A 94 -0.27 -5.31 -8.78
CA THR A 94 -0.83 -6.11 -9.85
C THR A 94 -0.58 -7.59 -9.62
N LEU A 95 0.68 -7.98 -9.35
CA LEU A 95 1.06 -9.37 -9.11
C LEU A 95 0.31 -9.97 -7.90
N GLU A 96 0.24 -9.25 -6.79
CA GLU A 96 -0.47 -9.67 -5.58
C GLU A 96 -1.99 -9.80 -5.83
N THR A 97 -2.57 -8.91 -6.63
CA THR A 97 -3.98 -9.00 -7.01
C THR A 97 -4.23 -10.22 -7.91
N LEU A 98 -3.37 -10.47 -8.91
CA LEU A 98 -3.48 -11.65 -9.77
C LEU A 98 -3.35 -12.95 -8.98
N TRP A 99 -2.45 -12.99 -8.00
CA TRP A 99 -2.29 -14.11 -7.08
C TRP A 99 -3.56 -14.32 -6.24
N THR A 100 -4.06 -13.26 -5.61
CA THR A 100 -5.27 -13.31 -4.76
C THR A 100 -6.52 -13.70 -5.54
N CYS A 101 -6.64 -13.25 -6.78
CA CYS A 101 -7.74 -13.62 -7.67
C CYS A 101 -7.66 -15.07 -8.17
N GLY A 102 -6.58 -15.80 -7.89
CA GLY A 102 -6.38 -17.18 -8.32
C GLY A 102 -5.93 -17.33 -9.76
N ILE A 103 -5.56 -16.23 -10.43
CA ILE A 103 -5.12 -16.27 -11.84
C ILE A 103 -3.76 -16.98 -11.96
N LEU A 104 -2.88 -16.78 -10.98
CA LEU A 104 -1.55 -17.40 -10.96
C LEU A 104 -1.52 -18.77 -10.27
N THR A 105 -2.48 -19.04 -9.38
CA THR A 105 -2.46 -20.24 -8.51
C THR A 105 -3.54 -21.26 -8.84
N GLY A 106 -4.53 -20.90 -9.65
CA GLY A 106 -5.72 -21.73 -9.92
C GLY A 106 -6.73 -21.77 -8.76
N THR A 107 -6.43 -21.13 -7.63
CA THR A 107 -7.29 -21.06 -6.45
C THR A 107 -7.54 -19.61 -6.07
N SER A 108 -8.77 -19.15 -6.25
CA SER A 108 -9.15 -17.79 -5.87
C SER A 108 -9.35 -17.66 -4.37
N ALA A 109 -8.87 -16.57 -3.80
CA ALA A 109 -9.02 -16.28 -2.37
C ALA A 109 -10.46 -15.91 -1.97
N GLY A 110 -11.44 -15.83 -2.88
CA GLY A 110 -12.81 -15.48 -2.50
C GLY A 110 -13.75 -15.33 -3.69
N SER A 111 -14.93 -14.80 -3.39
CA SER A 111 -15.93 -14.39 -4.39
C SER A 111 -15.41 -13.26 -5.28
N GLU A 112 -16.20 -12.88 -6.29
CA GLU A 112 -15.87 -11.75 -7.16
C GLU A 112 -15.83 -10.42 -6.38
N GLU A 113 -16.77 -10.19 -5.48
CA GLU A 113 -16.82 -8.99 -4.64
C GLU A 113 -15.57 -8.86 -3.76
N ALA A 114 -15.17 -9.94 -3.09
CA ALA A 114 -13.96 -9.97 -2.27
C ALA A 114 -12.70 -9.61 -3.07
N ARG A 115 -12.64 -10.01 -4.35
CA ARG A 115 -11.52 -9.70 -5.25
C ARG A 115 -11.51 -8.22 -5.66
N ILE A 116 -12.68 -7.63 -5.87
CA ILE A 116 -12.80 -6.18 -6.12
C ILE A 116 -12.30 -5.40 -4.91
N VAL A 117 -12.76 -5.76 -3.72
CA VAL A 117 -12.35 -5.13 -2.46
C VAL A 117 -10.82 -5.18 -2.31
N VAL A 118 -10.21 -6.36 -2.43
CA VAL A 118 -8.75 -6.50 -2.30
C VAL A 118 -8.00 -5.73 -3.39
N GLY A 119 -8.46 -5.80 -4.64
CA GLY A 119 -7.85 -5.07 -5.75
C GLY A 119 -7.79 -3.58 -5.48
N VAL A 120 -8.91 -2.97 -5.06
CA VAL A 120 -8.97 -1.55 -4.69
C VAL A 120 -7.95 -1.22 -3.59
N LEU A 121 -7.83 -2.05 -2.55
CA LEU A 121 -6.88 -1.81 -1.46
C LEU A 121 -5.41 -1.97 -1.89
N HIS A 122 -5.08 -2.95 -2.73
CA HIS A 122 -3.74 -3.13 -3.27
C HIS A 122 -3.31 -1.92 -4.09
N TYR A 123 -4.15 -1.46 -5.03
CA TYR A 123 -3.83 -0.31 -5.85
C TYR A 123 -3.81 0.99 -5.05
N THR A 124 -4.69 1.16 -4.07
CA THR A 124 -4.63 2.32 -3.15
C THR A 124 -3.30 2.32 -2.40
N THR A 125 -2.89 1.17 -1.87
CA THR A 125 -1.61 1.01 -1.16
C THR A 125 -0.43 1.35 -2.05
N ALA A 126 -0.42 0.87 -3.30
CA ALA A 126 0.65 1.16 -4.26
C ALA A 126 0.68 2.63 -4.68
N LEU A 127 -0.48 3.24 -4.95
CA LEU A 127 -0.57 4.64 -5.34
C LEU A 127 -0.12 5.55 -4.19
N LEU A 128 -0.71 5.37 -3.01
CA LEU A 128 -0.41 6.16 -1.83
C LEU A 128 1.02 5.95 -1.31
N GLY A 129 1.42 4.69 -1.14
CA GLY A 129 2.75 4.36 -0.65
C GLY A 129 3.84 4.68 -1.66
N GLY A 130 3.67 4.24 -2.91
CA GLY A 130 4.69 4.30 -3.95
C GLY A 130 4.97 5.70 -4.47
N PHE A 131 3.95 6.55 -4.63
CA PHE A 131 4.14 7.87 -5.23
C PHE A 131 4.19 9.02 -4.23
N TRP A 132 3.69 8.82 -3.00
CA TRP A 132 3.53 9.93 -2.06
C TRP A 132 4.12 9.66 -0.68
N LEU A 133 3.55 8.73 0.09
CA LEU A 133 3.75 8.66 1.53
C LEU A 133 5.13 8.13 1.93
N ILE A 134 5.63 7.07 1.27
CA ILE A 134 6.93 6.50 1.61
C ILE A 134 8.06 7.48 1.26
N PRO A 135 8.09 8.09 0.06
CA PRO A 135 9.07 9.13 -0.25
C PRO A 135 8.95 10.34 0.69
N HIS A 136 7.73 10.79 1.01
CA HIS A 136 7.49 11.94 1.88
C HIS A 136 7.99 11.74 3.33
N PHE A 137 7.71 10.58 3.93
CA PHE A 137 8.16 10.27 5.30
C PHE A 137 9.60 9.76 5.36
N SER A 138 10.30 9.69 4.23
CA SER A 138 11.69 9.25 4.13
C SER A 138 12.66 10.22 4.82
N PRO A 139 13.74 9.73 5.45
CA PRO A 139 14.81 10.59 6.00
C PRO A 139 15.52 11.45 4.94
N THR A 140 15.50 11.03 3.68
CA THR A 140 16.05 11.82 2.56
C THR A 140 15.15 12.96 2.12
N GLY A 141 13.88 12.96 2.54
CA GLY A 141 12.85 13.88 2.07
C GLY A 141 12.57 13.75 0.57
N CYS A 142 11.38 14.17 0.15
CA CYS A 142 11.20 14.64 -1.23
C CYS A 142 11.54 16.12 -1.28
N THR A 143 12.32 16.54 -2.27
CA THR A 143 12.52 17.96 -2.57
C THR A 143 11.19 18.57 -3.03
N CYS A 144 10.92 19.83 -2.63
CA CYS A 144 9.62 20.53 -2.70
C CYS A 144 9.07 20.79 -4.13
N GLY A 145 9.51 20.06 -5.14
CA GLY A 145 8.94 20.06 -6.50
C GLY A 145 8.34 18.72 -6.94
N MET A 146 8.40 17.69 -6.09
CA MET A 146 8.21 16.29 -6.51
C MET A 146 7.14 15.52 -5.73
N CYS A 147 6.58 16.10 -4.66
CA CYS A 147 5.39 15.61 -3.97
C CYS A 147 4.25 16.64 -4.13
N PRO A 148 3.05 16.26 -4.61
CA PRO A 148 1.91 17.18 -4.66
C PRO A 148 1.50 17.73 -3.29
N ILE A 149 1.92 17.09 -2.19
CA ILE A 149 1.70 17.58 -0.82
C ILE A 149 2.66 18.73 -0.46
N CYS A 150 3.89 18.73 -0.99
CA CYS A 150 4.88 19.79 -0.71
C CYS A 150 4.76 20.99 -1.66
N ASN A 151 4.12 20.82 -2.82
CA ASN A 151 3.83 21.92 -3.75
C ASN A 151 2.73 22.87 -3.25
N ALA A 152 2.06 22.56 -2.13
CA ALA A 152 1.04 23.44 -1.55
C ALA A 152 1.63 24.62 -0.75
N ASP A 153 2.93 24.60 -0.42
CA ASP A 153 3.59 25.64 0.36
C ASP A 153 4.50 26.57 -0.51
N THR A 154 4.41 26.48 -1.84
CA THR A 154 5.23 27.27 -2.79
C THR A 154 4.41 28.10 -3.79
N GLU A 155 3.09 28.20 -3.62
CA GLU A 155 2.29 29.21 -4.33
C GLU A 155 2.10 30.43 -3.42
N ASP A 156 2.96 31.45 -3.66
CA ASP A 156 2.80 32.83 -3.20
C ASP A 156 1.47 33.47 -3.68
#